data_AF-A0A8J8FRT3-F1
#
_entry.id   AF-A0A8J8FRT3-F1
#
_cell.length_a   1.000
_cell.length_b   1.000
_cell.length_c   1.000
_cell.angle_alpha   90.00
_cell.angle_beta   90.00
_cell.angle_gamma   90.00
#
_symmetry.space_group_name_H-M   'P 1'
#
loop_
_entity.id
_entity.type
_entity.pdbx_description
1 polymer ?
#
loop_
_entity_poly.entity_id
_entity_poly.type
_entity_poly.pdbx_seq_one_letter_code
_entity_poly.pdbx_strand_id
1 'polypeptide(L)'
;MSESFMSEMQTTVIGQVESLTRYEMEGNKGGSIWVSKPNSGKNENVLGRELMKIKMPFAMFDQLKAKQDSGELSFPAEMEILCDIDMGGGNKAVLSAVSIRKVLDEKTTSAVPPSTVSTAPLSTTKK
;
A
#
# COMPACT_ATOMS: atom_id res chain seq x y z
N MET A 1 1.16 -24.73 -25.83
CA MET A 1 0.30 -24.21 -24.75
C MET A 1 0.44 -22.71 -24.79
N SER A 2 -0.63 -21.97 -25.07
CA SER A 2 -0.63 -20.52 -24.96
C SER A 2 -0.92 -20.17 -23.52
N GLU A 3 0.08 -19.73 -22.77
CA GLU A 3 -0.15 -19.01 -21.52
C GLU A 3 -1.01 -17.80 -21.86
N SER A 4 -2.27 -17.83 -21.42
CA SER A 4 -3.16 -16.70 -21.55
C SER A 4 -2.61 -15.59 -20.66
N PHE A 5 -1.84 -14.70 -21.28
CA PHE A 5 -1.48 -13.38 -20.78
C PHE A 5 -2.76 -12.53 -20.69
N MET A 6 -3.70 -12.97 -19.86
CA MET A 6 -4.77 -12.13 -19.37
C MET A 6 -4.06 -11.02 -18.60
N SER A 7 -4.14 -9.80 -19.10
CA SER A 7 -3.78 -8.63 -18.31
C SER A 7 -4.74 -8.59 -17.12
N GLU A 8 -4.35 -9.24 -16.02
CA GLU A 8 -4.93 -8.99 -14.70
C GLU A 8 -4.89 -7.48 -14.52
N MET A 9 -6.07 -6.86 -14.41
CA MET A 9 -6.19 -5.41 -14.47
C MET A 9 -5.77 -4.85 -13.12
N GLN A 10 -4.46 -4.77 -12.91
CA GLN A 10 -3.89 -4.35 -11.63
C GLN A 10 -4.06 -2.85 -11.41
N THR A 11 -4.40 -2.50 -10.19
CA THR A 11 -4.51 -1.12 -9.72
C THR A 11 -3.83 -0.99 -8.37
N THR A 12 -3.05 0.08 -8.21
CA THR A 12 -2.43 0.41 -6.93
C THR A 12 -3.35 1.33 -6.14
N VAL A 13 -3.79 0.87 -4.97
CA VAL A 13 -4.57 1.65 -4.01
C VAL A 13 -3.67 2.13 -2.89
N ILE A 14 -3.36 3.42 -2.87
CA ILE A 14 -2.77 4.09 -1.71
C ILE A 14 -3.91 4.67 -0.85
N GLY A 15 -3.82 4.52 0.48
CA GLY A 15 -4.74 5.15 1.42
C GLY A 15 -4.53 4.71 2.87
N GLN A 16 -5.31 5.28 3.78
CA GLN A 16 -5.25 4.98 5.21
C GLN A 16 -5.98 3.67 5.50
N VAL A 17 -5.26 2.60 5.84
CA VAL A 17 -5.85 1.34 6.29
C VAL A 17 -6.29 1.51 7.74
N GLU A 18 -7.61 1.47 7.96
CA GLU A 18 -8.21 1.60 9.29
C GLU A 18 -8.32 0.24 9.99
N SER A 19 -8.64 -0.81 9.24
CA SER A 19 -8.91 -2.14 9.81
C SER A 19 -8.66 -3.27 8.83
N LEU A 20 -8.27 -4.42 9.38
CA LEU A 20 -8.08 -5.69 8.71
C LEU A 20 -8.97 -6.73 9.39
N THR A 21 -9.75 -7.47 8.61
CA THR A 21 -10.63 -8.53 9.12
C THR A 21 -10.37 -9.81 8.35
N ARG A 22 -10.28 -10.96 9.03
CA ARG A 22 -10.30 -12.27 8.39
C ARG A 22 -11.68 -12.91 8.51
N TYR A 23 -12.10 -13.66 7.51
CA TYR A 23 -13.34 -14.42 7.51
C TYR A 23 -13.13 -15.81 6.92
N GLU A 24 -13.88 -16.76 7.47
CA GLU A 24 -13.96 -18.13 7.00
C GLU A 24 -15.44 -18.50 6.99
N MET A 25 -16.03 -18.59 5.78
CA MET A 25 -17.44 -18.94 5.57
C MET A 25 -17.52 -20.02 4.50
N GLU A 26 -18.00 -21.20 4.89
CA GLU A 26 -18.45 -22.28 3.99
C GLU A 26 -17.54 -22.50 2.76
N GLY A 27 -16.25 -22.71 3.01
CA GLY A 27 -15.23 -22.98 1.99
C GLY A 27 -14.52 -21.74 1.41
N ASN A 28 -15.09 -20.54 1.55
CA ASN A 28 -14.41 -19.29 1.20
C ASN A 28 -13.62 -18.75 2.41
N LYS A 29 -12.29 -18.87 2.34
CA LYS A 29 -11.36 -18.28 3.31
C LYS A 29 -10.71 -17.03 2.73
N GLY A 30 -10.70 -15.94 3.49
CA GLY A 30 -10.04 -14.72 3.06
C GLY A 30 -10.05 -13.64 4.13
N GLY A 31 -9.75 -12.42 3.70
CA GLY A 31 -9.87 -11.24 4.53
C GLY A 31 -10.44 -10.05 3.77
N SER A 32 -10.78 -9.00 4.52
CA SER A 32 -11.17 -7.70 4.00
C SER A 32 -10.31 -6.61 4.65
N ILE A 33 -9.71 -5.78 3.80
CA ILE A 33 -8.99 -4.56 4.16
C ILE A 33 -9.95 -3.39 4.01
N TRP A 34 -10.01 -2.53 5.01
CA TRP A 34 -10.82 -1.32 5.03
C TRP A 34 -9.91 -0.10 4.89
N VAL A 35 -9.97 0.54 3.72
CA VAL A 35 -9.16 1.71 3.36
C VAL A 35 -10.03 2.96 3.37
N SER A 36 -9.71 3.91 4.21
CA SER A 36 -10.29 5.26 4.23
C SER A 36 -9.64 6.13 3.16
N LYS A 37 -10.46 6.75 2.30
CA LYS A 37 -10.05 7.76 1.31
C LYS A 37 -10.87 9.06 1.48
N PRO A 38 -10.32 10.23 1.13
CA PRO A 38 -11.13 11.46 1.08
C PRO A 38 -12.26 11.29 0.07
N ASN A 39 -13.49 11.58 0.47
CA ASN A 39 -14.64 11.52 -0.43
C ASN A 39 -14.46 12.55 -1.56
N SER A 40 -14.67 12.11 -2.80
CA SER A 40 -14.62 12.97 -3.99
C SER A 40 -15.79 13.96 -4.11
N GLY A 41 -16.76 13.91 -3.19
CA GLY A 41 -17.98 14.72 -3.19
C GLY A 41 -19.02 14.30 -4.24
N LYS A 42 -18.74 13.25 -5.03
CA LYS A 42 -19.63 12.76 -6.10
C LYS A 42 -20.79 11.90 -5.60
N ASN A 43 -20.75 11.45 -4.35
CA ASN A 43 -21.79 10.63 -3.75
C ASN A 43 -22.46 11.41 -2.61
N GLU A 44 -23.63 11.98 -2.89
CA GLU A 44 -24.41 12.81 -1.96
C GLU A 44 -24.83 12.05 -0.68
N ASN A 45 -24.81 10.71 -0.73
CA ASN A 45 -25.16 9.85 0.40
C ASN A 45 -23.98 9.55 1.34
N VAL A 46 -22.76 10.01 1.04
CA VAL A 46 -21.57 9.76 1.87
C VAL A 46 -21.12 11.06 2.53
N LEU A 47 -21.23 11.13 3.85
CA LEU A 47 -20.68 12.20 4.67
C LEU A 47 -19.36 11.74 5.29
N GLY A 48 -18.32 12.56 5.20
CA GLY A 48 -16.98 12.22 5.70
C GLY A 48 -16.10 11.52 4.67
N ARG A 49 -15.32 10.52 5.10
CA ARG A 49 -14.38 9.77 4.26
C ARG A 49 -15.04 8.52 3.66
N GLU A 50 -14.70 8.20 2.41
CA GLU A 50 -15.17 6.99 1.73
C GLU A 50 -14.36 5.77 2.21
N LEU A 51 -15.06 4.71 2.64
CA LEU A 51 -14.45 3.43 3.01
C LEU A 51 -14.48 2.46 1.82
N MET A 52 -13.30 2.15 1.30
CA MET A 52 -13.09 1.15 0.25
C MET A 52 -12.79 -0.21 0.88
N LYS A 53 -13.52 -1.25 0.44
CA LYS A 53 -13.32 -2.64 0.85
C LYS A 53 -12.52 -3.39 -0.21
N ILE A 54 -11.37 -3.93 0.17
CA ILE A 54 -10.50 -4.74 -0.69
C ILE A 54 -10.44 -6.16 -0.08
N LYS A 55 -10.61 -7.20 -0.89
CA LYS A 55 -10.42 -8.60 -0.43
C LYS A 55 -8.92 -8.89 -0.31
N MET A 56 -8.52 -9.79 0.58
CA MET A 56 -7.14 -10.29 0.67
C MET A 56 -7.12 -11.81 0.89
N PRO A 57 -6.05 -12.52 0.50
CA PRO A 57 -5.87 -13.92 0.84
C PRO A 57 -5.54 -14.09 2.33
N PHE A 58 -5.92 -15.23 2.91
CA PHE A 58 -5.76 -15.50 4.35
C PHE A 58 -4.30 -15.41 4.81
N ALA A 59 -3.35 -15.93 4.00
CA ALA A 59 -1.91 -15.87 4.28
C ALA A 59 -1.37 -14.43 4.39
N MET A 60 -1.94 -13.46 3.67
CA MET A 60 -1.56 -12.05 3.79
C MET A 60 -2.01 -11.46 5.13
N PHE A 61 -3.20 -11.83 5.62
CA PHE A 61 -3.65 -11.42 6.95
C PHE A 61 -2.71 -11.93 8.05
N ASP A 62 -2.30 -13.20 8.00
CA ASP A 62 -1.40 -13.76 9.01
C ASP A 62 -0.01 -13.10 8.98
N GLN A 63 0.50 -12.72 7.80
CA GLN A 63 1.73 -11.92 7.66
C GLN A 63 1.58 -10.51 8.26
N LEU A 64 0.49 -9.80 7.96
CA LEU A 64 0.20 -8.47 8.52
C LEU A 64 0.04 -8.54 10.04
N LYS A 65 -0.64 -9.57 10.55
CA LYS A 65 -0.79 -9.81 11.98
C LYS A 65 0.56 -10.06 12.64
N ALA A 66 1.42 -10.89 12.06
CA ALA A 66 2.76 -11.12 12.60
C ALA A 66 3.62 -9.83 12.64
N LYS A 67 3.50 -8.96 11.63
CA LYS A 67 4.14 -7.63 11.61
C LYS A 67 3.56 -6.65 12.64
N GLN A 68 2.28 -6.80 12.98
CA GLN A 68 1.64 -6.01 14.04
C GLN A 68 2.03 -6.51 15.43
N ASP A 69 2.02 -7.83 15.64
CA ASP A 69 2.46 -8.47 16.88
C ASP A 69 3.97 -8.22 17.17
N SER A 70 4.79 -8.02 16.12
CA SER A 70 6.21 -7.63 16.25
C SER A 70 6.47 -6.14 16.43
N GLY A 71 5.45 -5.28 16.28
CA GLY A 71 5.57 -3.82 16.36
C GLY A 71 6.16 -3.13 15.10
N GLU A 72 6.46 -3.86 14.03
CA GLU A 72 6.87 -3.30 12.74
C GLU A 72 5.72 -2.47 12.10
N LEU A 73 4.49 -2.90 12.37
CA LEU A 73 3.25 -2.38 11.81
C LEU A 73 2.29 -1.99 12.93
N SER A 74 1.54 -0.91 12.73
CA SER A 74 0.44 -0.51 13.60
C SER A 74 -0.67 0.08 12.75
N PHE A 75 -1.90 0.02 13.24
CA PHE A 75 -3.09 0.54 12.56
C PHE A 75 -3.78 1.58 13.45
N PRO A 76 -4.35 2.66 12.87
CA PRO A 76 -4.41 2.95 11.43
C PRO A 76 -3.07 3.42 10.85
N ALA A 77 -2.80 3.10 9.58
CA ALA A 77 -1.58 3.52 8.87
C ALA A 77 -1.79 3.64 7.35
N GLU A 78 -1.00 4.50 6.71
CA GLU A 78 -1.02 4.65 5.26
C GLU A 78 -0.27 3.50 4.57
N MET A 79 -0.94 2.85 3.61
CA MET A 79 -0.41 1.69 2.89
C MET A 79 -0.71 1.78 1.40
N GLU A 80 0.23 1.21 0.64
CA GLU A 80 0.12 0.95 -0.78
C GLU A 80 -0.30 -0.52 -0.96
N ILE A 81 -1.43 -0.73 -1.64
CA ILE A 81 -2.04 -2.05 -1.85
C ILE A 81 -2.14 -2.28 -3.36
N LEU A 82 -1.34 -3.19 -3.89
CA LEU A 82 -1.49 -3.68 -5.25
C LEU A 82 -2.70 -4.63 -5.29
N CYS A 83 -3.70 -4.31 -6.10
CA CYS A 83 -4.94 -5.07 -6.22
C CYS A 83 -5.15 -5.53 -7.66
N ASP A 84 -5.51 -6.80 -7.86
CA ASP A 84 -6.16 -7.23 -9.10
C ASP A 84 -7.61 -6.74 -9.11
N ILE A 85 -8.08 -6.25 -10.26
CA ILE A 85 -9.50 -5.96 -10.51
C ILE A 85 -10.12 -7.17 -11.21
N ASP A 86 -10.92 -7.92 -10.46
CA ASP A 86 -11.80 -8.96 -11.01
C ASP A 86 -13.18 -8.41 -11.35
N MET A 87 -13.71 -8.79 -12.50
CA MET A 87 -15.11 -8.53 -12.86
C MET A 87 -16.01 -9.58 -12.20
N GLY A 88 -16.43 -9.29 -10.97
CA GLY A 88 -17.33 -10.15 -10.20
C GLY A 88 -18.75 -10.23 -10.80
N GLY A 89 -19.45 -11.32 -10.46
CA GLY A 89 -20.85 -11.51 -10.85
C GLY A 89 -21.73 -10.33 -10.44
N GLY A 90 -22.58 -9.87 -11.37
CA GLY A 90 -23.44 -8.69 -11.16
C GLY A 90 -22.78 -7.34 -11.46
N ASN A 91 -21.73 -7.31 -12.30
CA ASN A 91 -21.10 -6.10 -12.82
C ASN A 91 -20.44 -5.21 -11.73
N LYS A 92 -20.01 -5.82 -10.63
CA LYS A 92 -19.29 -5.16 -9.54
C LYS A 92 -17.82 -5.56 -9.59
N ALA A 93 -16.94 -4.57 -9.78
CA ALA A 93 -15.51 -4.75 -9.66
C ALA A 93 -15.16 -5.24 -8.25
N VAL A 94 -14.40 -6.34 -8.17
CA VAL A 94 -13.88 -6.91 -6.93
C VAL A 94 -12.39 -6.64 -6.91
N LEU A 95 -11.94 -5.88 -5.91
CA LEU A 95 -10.51 -5.63 -5.67
C LEU A 95 -9.96 -6.76 -4.81
N SER A 96 -8.92 -7.44 -5.30
CA SER A 96 -8.22 -8.54 -4.62
C SER A 96 -6.75 -8.15 -4.39
N ALA A 97 -6.34 -7.97 -3.13
CA ALA A 97 -5.00 -7.56 -2.76
C ALA A 97 -3.95 -8.66 -3.05
N VAL A 98 -2.99 -8.33 -3.90
CA VAL A 98 -1.84 -9.15 -4.31
C VAL A 98 -0.64 -8.86 -3.40
N SER A 99 -0.41 -7.58 -3.10
CA SER A 99 0.69 -7.13 -2.26
C SER A 99 0.25 -5.91 -1.45
N ILE A 100 0.77 -5.79 -0.24
CA ILE A 100 0.53 -4.66 0.65
C ILE A 100 1.85 -4.23 1.28
N ARG A 101 2.12 -2.93 1.24
CA ARG A 101 3.34 -2.32 1.76
C ARG A 101 2.94 -1.09 2.56
N LYS A 102 3.61 -0.88 3.70
CA LYS A 102 3.49 0.39 4.43
C LYS A 102 4.10 1.48 3.57
N VAL A 103 3.39 2.59 3.37
CA VAL A 103 4.03 3.80 2.83
C VAL A 103 4.93 4.32 3.95
N LEU A 104 6.21 4.01 3.84
CA LEU A 104 7.23 4.71 4.62
C LEU A 104 7.30 6.11 4.00
N ASP A 105 6.87 7.12 4.76
CA ASP A 105 7.00 8.52 4.40
C ASP A 105 8.51 8.84 4.28
N GLU A 106 9.05 8.76 3.06
CA GLU A 106 10.49 8.93 2.80
C GLU A 106 10.92 10.41 2.85
N LYS A 107 10.32 11.19 3.75
CA LYS A 107 10.95 12.37 4.35
C LYS A 107 12.12 11.93 5.25
N THR A 108 13.19 11.40 4.63
CA THR A 108 14.61 11.68 4.93
C THR A 108 15.48 10.75 4.06
N THR A 109 15.75 11.15 2.81
CA THR A 109 17.08 11.09 2.15
C THR A 109 17.02 11.89 0.85
N SER A 110 16.96 13.23 0.96
CA SER A 110 17.54 14.05 -0.10
C SER A 110 19.03 14.08 0.18
N ALA A 111 19.81 13.49 -0.72
CA ALA A 111 21.20 13.14 -0.44
C ALA A 111 22.06 14.37 -0.15
N VAL A 112 22.70 14.39 1.02
CA VAL A 112 23.93 15.15 1.22
C VAL A 112 25.02 14.44 0.41
N PRO A 113 25.65 15.06 -0.60
CA PRO A 113 26.76 14.43 -1.30
C PRO A 113 28.00 14.41 -0.39
N PRO A 114 28.58 13.23 -0.07
CA PRO A 114 29.83 13.16 0.69
C PRO A 114 31.03 13.44 -0.22
N SER A 115 31.24 14.71 -0.58
CA SER A 115 32.44 15.14 -1.29
C SER A 115 33.61 15.35 -0.32
N THR A 116 34.32 14.25 -0.09
CA THR A 116 35.65 14.05 0.50
C THR A 116 36.50 15.30 0.81
N VAL A 117 36.96 15.39 2.07
CA VAL A 117 38.01 16.33 2.52
C VAL A 117 39.40 15.82 2.12
N SER A 118 40.12 16.55 1.25
CA SER A 118 41.58 16.46 0.99
C SER A 118 41.98 17.47 -0.12
N THR A 119 43.14 18.13 -0.19
CA THR A 119 44.17 18.60 0.77
C THR A 119 44.91 19.81 0.11
N ALA A 120 45.60 20.67 0.87
CA ALA A 120 46.35 21.83 0.34
C ALA A 120 47.73 21.44 -0.29
N PRO A 121 48.49 22.35 -0.98
CA PRO A 121 49.11 23.50 -0.31
C PRO A 121 49.22 24.84 -1.08
N LEU A 122 49.09 25.93 -0.30
CA LEU A 122 49.87 27.18 -0.29
C LEU A 122 50.94 27.46 -1.37
N SER A 123 50.85 28.63 -2.04
CA SER A 123 52.04 29.46 -2.35
C SER A 123 51.72 30.94 -2.62
N THR A 124 52.48 31.82 -1.98
CA THR A 124 52.40 33.30 -1.96
C THR A 124 53.02 33.96 -3.20
N THR A 125 52.64 35.20 -3.56
CA THR A 125 53.54 36.40 -3.66
C THR A 125 52.99 37.54 -4.54
N LYS A 126 53.22 38.79 -4.08
CA LYS A 126 52.97 40.07 -4.75
C LYS A 126 53.62 40.21 -6.14
N LYS A 127 53.05 41.06 -6.99
CA LYS A 127 53.74 42.29 -7.41
C LYS A 127 52.76 43.43 -7.67
#